data_AF-A0A3M7QIZ1-F1
#
_entry.id   AF-A0A3M7QIZ1-F1
#
_cell.length_a   1.000
_cell.length_b   1.000
_cell.length_c   1.000
_cell.angle_alpha   90.00
_cell.angle_beta   90.00
_cell.angle_gamma   90.00
#
_symmetry.space_group_name_H-M   'P 1'
#
loop_
_entity.id
_entity.type
_entity.pdbx_description
1 polymer ?
#
loop_
_entity_poly.entity_id
_entity_poly.type
_entity_poly.pdbx_seq_one_letter_code
_entity_poly.pdbx_strand_id
1 'polypeptide(L)'
;MRDKIEKTKILQKAYRSHLEKREKVRTKKMADDELRFQLMIKHRRRQRQRHIKLSNLIEILPANKIDKFMERQREDSAKIIQASWRGYRTRKNLVQTRQILIQNKAARKIQIAVRKWLERIKEKRQRPALYSRPKGLDSLKKEQLIDKIRKHINSLPPHPRHESQAQILHDKAQRMFQDYVIKQKSMRQQQYNLELLMVTAKNDAELLTNAPKFSDINEQDVDRFFTHKSKPIQLEAKYQHKRMHWKSKANWYELLEDESESDEEFDGTRLIDEKLEQINPLDPFHINNPYENKSGKGILKREKLKLKTNNIKHLTNNFPYLQKILDS
;
A
#
# COMPACT_ATOMS: atom_id res chain seq x y z
N MET A 1 10.50 -31.09 -27.26
CA MET A 1 10.99 -32.01 -26.21
C MET A 1 11.61 -31.27 -25.04
N ARG A 2 12.61 -30.38 -25.25
CA ARG A 2 13.26 -29.59 -24.19
C ARG A 2 12.30 -28.74 -23.37
N ASP A 3 11.37 -28.01 -23.99
CA ASP A 3 10.37 -27.19 -23.29
C ASP A 3 9.45 -27.99 -22.36
N LYS A 4 9.12 -29.25 -22.71
CA LYS A 4 8.30 -30.10 -21.85
C LYS A 4 9.07 -30.52 -20.59
N ILE A 5 10.37 -30.80 -20.73
CA ILE A 5 11.28 -31.17 -19.62
C ILE A 5 11.54 -29.96 -18.71
N GLU A 6 11.68 -28.75 -19.26
CA GLU A 6 11.83 -27.54 -18.43
C GLU A 6 10.55 -27.21 -17.66
N LYS A 7 9.38 -27.32 -18.30
CA LYS A 7 8.08 -27.12 -17.65
C LYS A 7 7.85 -28.12 -16.50
N THR A 8 8.23 -29.39 -16.66
CA THR A 8 8.10 -30.38 -15.57
C THR A 8 9.06 -30.12 -14.43
N LYS A 9 10.31 -29.68 -14.70
CA LYS A 9 11.27 -29.27 -13.66
C LYS A 9 10.78 -28.06 -12.86
N ILE A 10 10.20 -27.06 -13.53
CA ILE A 10 9.60 -25.88 -12.88
C ILE A 10 8.43 -26.30 -11.98
N LEU A 11 7.55 -27.18 -12.47
CA LEU A 11 6.42 -27.70 -11.70
C LEU A 11 6.87 -28.50 -10.46
N GLN A 12 7.88 -29.36 -10.62
CA GLN A 12 8.46 -30.14 -9.51
C GLN A 12 9.13 -29.23 -8.48
N LYS A 13 9.83 -28.18 -8.90
CA LYS A 13 10.42 -27.17 -8.02
C LYS A 13 9.34 -26.40 -7.24
N ALA A 14 8.26 -26.00 -7.91
CA ALA A 14 7.12 -25.35 -7.28
C ALA A 14 6.42 -26.27 -6.27
N TYR A 15 6.23 -27.55 -6.62
CA TYR A 15 5.64 -28.56 -5.72
C TYR A 15 6.50 -28.81 -4.48
N ARG A 16 7.82 -28.98 -4.64
CA ARG A 16 8.76 -29.12 -3.51
C ARG A 16 8.76 -27.88 -2.61
N SER A 17 8.78 -26.69 -3.19
CA SER A 17 8.67 -25.43 -2.43
C SER A 17 7.35 -25.32 -1.67
N HIS A 18 6.24 -25.77 -2.27
CA HIS A 18 4.93 -25.80 -1.61
C HIS A 18 4.90 -26.79 -0.44
N LEU A 19 5.45 -28.00 -0.61
CA LEU A 19 5.59 -28.98 0.46
C LEU A 19 6.46 -28.47 1.61
N GLU A 20 7.61 -27.87 1.30
CA GLU A 20 8.52 -27.30 2.30
C GLU A 20 7.84 -26.17 3.10
N LYS A 21 7.10 -25.29 2.42
CA LYS A 21 6.29 -24.26 3.10
C LYS A 21 5.23 -24.88 4.01
N ARG A 22 4.52 -25.91 3.53
CA ARG A 22 3.50 -26.62 4.31
C ARG A 22 4.09 -27.29 5.54
N GLU A 23 5.26 -27.91 5.40
CA GLU A 23 5.98 -28.54 6.50
C GLU A 23 6.47 -27.52 7.52
N LYS A 24 7.07 -26.40 7.08
CA LYS A 24 7.46 -25.28 7.95
C LYS A 24 6.27 -24.72 8.73
N VAL A 25 5.11 -24.60 8.09
CA VAL A 25 3.88 -24.18 8.79
C VAL A 25 3.45 -25.24 9.82
N ARG A 26 3.55 -26.54 9.49
CA ARG A 26 3.20 -27.62 10.41
C ARG A 26 4.13 -27.65 11.63
N THR A 27 5.45 -27.60 11.42
CA THR A 27 6.44 -27.61 12.52
C THR A 27 6.29 -26.39 13.40
N LYS A 28 6.05 -25.21 12.81
CA LYS A 28 5.76 -23.99 13.56
C LYS A 28 4.50 -24.12 14.41
N LYS A 29 3.41 -24.66 13.86
CA LYS A 29 2.18 -24.93 14.62
C LYS A 29 2.42 -25.87 15.80
N MET A 30 3.15 -26.97 15.58
CA MET A 30 3.50 -27.91 16.65
C MET A 30 4.33 -27.24 17.75
N ALA A 31 5.31 -26.40 17.38
CA ALA A 31 6.11 -25.64 18.35
C ALA A 31 5.27 -24.61 19.12
N ASP A 32 4.36 -23.91 18.44
CA ASP A 32 3.44 -22.95 19.06
C ASP A 32 2.47 -23.65 20.04
N ASP A 33 1.97 -24.82 19.69
CA ASP A 33 1.07 -25.62 20.53
C ASP A 33 1.79 -26.19 21.77
N GLU A 34 3.01 -26.69 21.60
CA GLU A 34 3.86 -27.14 22.71
C GLU A 34 4.17 -25.98 23.68
N LEU A 35 4.53 -24.81 23.15
CA LEU A 35 4.76 -23.62 23.97
C LEU A 35 3.49 -23.23 24.76
N ARG A 36 2.33 -23.26 24.11
CA ARG A 36 1.04 -23.00 24.78
C ARG A 36 0.80 -23.98 25.93
N PHE A 37 1.10 -25.25 25.72
CA PHE A 37 0.97 -26.27 26.75
C PHE A 37 1.92 -26.04 27.93
N GLN A 38 3.20 -25.74 27.65
CA GLN A 38 4.18 -25.42 28.69
C GLN A 38 3.79 -24.19 29.51
N LEU A 39 3.31 -23.14 28.85
CA LEU A 39 2.82 -21.94 29.54
C LEU A 39 1.60 -22.23 30.42
N MET A 40 0.68 -23.09 29.95
CA MET A 40 -0.47 -23.55 30.72
C MET A 40 -0.03 -24.29 31.99
N ILE A 41 0.90 -25.25 31.87
CA ILE A 41 1.45 -25.96 33.04
C ILE A 41 2.12 -24.99 34.01
N LYS A 42 2.99 -24.10 33.51
CA LYS A 42 3.67 -23.09 34.35
C LYS A 42 2.67 -22.23 35.11
N HIS A 43 1.58 -21.81 34.45
CA HIS A 43 0.51 -21.06 35.09
C HIS A 43 -0.19 -21.86 36.21
N ARG A 44 -0.55 -23.12 35.93
CA ARG A 44 -1.22 -24.00 36.90
C ARG A 44 -0.34 -24.28 38.12
N ARG A 45 0.94 -24.57 37.90
CA ARG A 45 1.94 -24.76 38.97
C ARG A 45 2.10 -23.50 39.82
N ARG A 46 2.19 -22.33 39.18
CA ARG A 46 2.27 -21.04 39.90
C ARG A 46 1.02 -20.77 40.73
N GLN A 47 -0.17 -21.07 40.22
CA GLN A 47 -1.41 -20.97 40.98
C GLN A 47 -1.39 -21.90 42.21
N ARG A 48 -1.04 -23.18 42.02
CA ARG A 48 -0.93 -24.14 43.13
C ARG A 48 0.06 -23.68 44.19
N GLN A 49 1.25 -23.23 43.79
CA GLN A 49 2.25 -22.69 44.71
C GLN A 49 1.74 -21.48 45.49
N ARG A 50 0.99 -20.57 44.84
CA ARG A 50 0.35 -19.44 45.52
C ARG A 50 -0.68 -19.90 46.54
N HIS A 51 -1.54 -20.85 46.18
CA HIS A 51 -2.53 -21.41 47.11
C HIS A 51 -1.89 -22.07 48.32
N ILE A 52 -0.82 -22.86 48.11
CA ILE A 52 -0.07 -23.49 49.20
C ILE A 52 0.55 -22.42 50.11
N LYS A 53 1.25 -21.42 49.54
CA LYS A 53 1.84 -20.33 50.31
C LYS A 53 0.80 -19.54 51.11
N LEU A 54 -0.39 -19.34 50.53
CA LEU A 54 -1.50 -18.65 51.20
C LEU A 54 -2.06 -19.49 52.35
N SER A 55 -2.25 -20.79 52.18
CA SER A 55 -2.69 -21.71 53.25
C SER A 55 -1.72 -21.66 54.43
N ASN A 56 -0.43 -21.87 54.16
CA ASN A 56 0.62 -21.85 55.17
C ASN A 56 0.67 -20.51 55.90
N LEU A 57 0.48 -19.39 55.19
CA LEU A 57 0.47 -18.07 55.79
C LEU A 57 -0.75 -17.87 56.72
N ILE A 58 -1.93 -18.35 56.31
CA ILE A 58 -3.14 -18.28 57.13
C ILE A 58 -3.01 -19.16 58.38
N GLU A 59 -2.38 -20.34 58.27
CA GLU A 59 -2.12 -21.25 59.40
C GLU A 59 -1.20 -20.62 60.46
N ILE A 60 -0.25 -19.78 60.07
CA ILE A 60 0.72 -19.15 60.98
C ILE A 60 0.19 -17.82 61.57
N LEU A 61 -0.74 -17.16 60.90
CA LEU A 61 -1.22 -15.83 61.30
C LEU A 61 -2.17 -15.88 62.51
N PRO A 62 -2.02 -14.98 63.49
CA PRO A 62 -3.00 -14.80 64.57
C PRO A 62 -4.37 -14.42 64.02
N ALA A 63 -5.44 -15.01 64.58
CA ALA A 63 -6.81 -14.85 64.09
C ALA A 63 -7.25 -13.38 63.94
N ASN A 64 -6.84 -12.50 64.88
CA ASN A 64 -7.15 -11.07 64.86
C ASN A 64 -6.48 -10.27 63.72
N LYS A 65 -5.51 -10.86 63.00
CA LYS A 65 -4.82 -10.22 61.86
C LYS A 65 -5.28 -10.76 60.50
N ILE A 66 -6.06 -11.85 60.48
CA ILE A 66 -6.51 -12.51 59.24
C ILE A 66 -7.45 -11.58 58.45
N ASP A 67 -8.39 -10.91 59.11
CA ASP A 67 -9.37 -10.04 58.44
C ASP A 67 -8.71 -8.87 57.70
N LYS A 68 -7.75 -8.22 58.35
CA LYS A 68 -6.97 -7.12 57.75
C LYS A 68 -6.13 -7.57 56.57
N PHE A 69 -5.60 -8.80 56.60
CA PHE A 69 -4.88 -9.39 55.48
C PHE A 69 -5.82 -9.68 54.31
N MET A 70 -6.99 -10.28 54.58
CA MET A 70 -8.01 -10.59 53.57
C MET A 70 -8.60 -9.34 52.92
N GLU A 71 -8.75 -8.24 53.67
CA GLU A 71 -9.15 -6.94 53.13
C GLU A 71 -8.13 -6.39 52.13
N ARG A 72 -6.84 -6.39 52.48
CA ARG A 72 -5.76 -5.99 51.56
C ARG A 72 -5.71 -6.83 50.29
N GLN A 73 -5.88 -8.16 50.42
CA GLN A 73 -5.96 -9.04 49.25
C GLN A 73 -7.15 -8.71 48.35
N ARG A 74 -8.31 -8.34 48.92
CA ARG A 74 -9.48 -7.88 48.16
C ARG A 74 -9.20 -6.57 47.44
N GLU A 75 -8.58 -5.60 48.10
CA GLU A 75 -8.21 -4.32 47.48
C GLU A 75 -7.22 -4.49 46.32
N ASP A 76 -6.17 -5.29 46.52
CA ASP A 76 -5.18 -5.55 45.48
C ASP A 76 -5.79 -6.32 44.31
N SER A 77 -6.67 -7.28 44.58
CA SER A 77 -7.45 -7.98 43.55
C SER A 77 -8.33 -7.01 42.76
N ALA A 78 -9.02 -6.08 43.45
CA ALA A 78 -9.84 -5.06 42.81
C ALA A 78 -9.01 -4.16 41.89
N LYS A 79 -7.83 -3.70 42.33
CA LYS A 79 -6.90 -2.91 41.51
C LYS A 79 -6.46 -3.66 40.26
N ILE A 80 -6.13 -4.95 40.37
CA ILE A 80 -5.74 -5.80 39.23
C ILE A 80 -6.90 -5.94 38.22
N ILE A 81 -8.12 -6.22 38.72
CA ILE A 81 -9.31 -6.36 37.87
C ILE A 81 -9.60 -5.03 37.14
N GLN A 82 -9.56 -3.91 37.86
CA GLN A 82 -9.78 -2.59 37.29
C GLN A 82 -8.73 -2.22 36.25
N ALA A 83 -7.44 -2.46 36.53
CA ALA A 83 -6.36 -2.23 35.57
C ALA A 83 -6.52 -3.09 34.31
N SER A 84 -6.85 -4.37 34.48
CA SER A 84 -7.13 -5.29 33.38
C SER A 84 -8.31 -4.83 32.53
N TRP A 85 -9.39 -4.35 33.15
CA TRP A 85 -10.57 -3.80 32.47
C TRP A 85 -10.25 -2.53 31.69
N ARG A 86 -9.52 -1.58 32.30
CA ARG A 86 -9.05 -0.36 31.62
C ARG A 86 -8.22 -0.72 30.39
N GLY A 87 -7.28 -1.66 30.54
CA GLY A 87 -6.46 -2.17 29.44
C GLY A 87 -7.25 -2.93 28.37
N TYR A 88 -8.30 -3.67 28.74
CA TYR A 88 -9.20 -4.30 27.77
C TYR A 88 -9.95 -3.25 26.94
N ARG A 89 -10.51 -2.23 27.58
CA ARG A 89 -11.25 -1.15 26.93
C ARG A 89 -10.37 -0.39 25.95
N THR A 90 -9.15 0.00 26.35
CA THR A 90 -8.22 0.72 25.46
C THR A 90 -7.83 -0.12 24.25
N ARG A 91 -7.49 -1.40 24.45
CA ARG A 91 -7.16 -2.31 23.34
C ARG A 91 -8.35 -2.53 22.39
N LYS A 92 -9.57 -2.64 22.92
CA LYS A 92 -10.78 -2.77 22.10
C LYS A 92 -10.98 -1.55 21.20
N ASN A 93 -10.85 -0.35 21.75
CA ASN A 93 -10.96 0.90 21.00
C ASN A 93 -9.83 1.01 19.96
N LEU A 94 -8.59 0.66 20.32
CA LEU A 94 -7.46 0.71 19.40
C LEU A 94 -7.66 -0.19 18.18
N VAL A 95 -8.18 -1.41 18.39
CA VAL A 95 -8.50 -2.33 17.27
C VAL A 95 -9.54 -1.71 16.35
N GLN A 96 -10.58 -1.07 16.88
CA GLN A 96 -11.59 -0.38 16.08
C GLN A 96 -10.99 0.79 15.29
N THR A 97 -10.21 1.65 15.95
CA THR A 97 -9.52 2.78 15.30
C THR A 97 -8.59 2.28 14.19
N ARG A 98 -7.83 1.21 14.45
CA ARG A 98 -6.94 0.60 13.45
C ARG A 98 -7.72 0.10 12.24
N GLN A 99 -8.88 -0.53 12.45
CA GLN A 99 -9.73 -1.00 11.36
C GLN A 99 -10.23 0.16 10.49
N ILE A 100 -10.69 1.25 11.13
CA ILE A 100 -11.12 2.47 10.43
C ILE A 100 -9.97 3.07 9.62
N LEU A 101 -8.76 3.13 10.18
CA LEU A 101 -7.58 3.64 9.47
C LEU A 101 -7.23 2.79 8.24
N ILE A 102 -7.31 1.46 8.35
CA ILE A 102 -7.10 0.56 7.21
C ILE A 102 -8.15 0.81 6.12
N GLN A 103 -9.42 0.96 6.51
CA GLN A 103 -10.51 1.28 5.57
C GLN A 103 -10.30 2.63 4.89
N ASN A 104 -9.91 3.66 5.64
CA ASN A 104 -9.63 4.99 5.09
C ASN A 104 -8.44 4.96 4.13
N LYS A 105 -7.38 4.22 4.45
CA LYS A 105 -6.23 4.03 3.56
C LYS A 105 -6.64 3.34 2.25
N ALA A 106 -7.44 2.28 2.34
CA ALA A 106 -7.99 1.60 1.17
C ALA A 106 -8.88 2.53 0.33
N ALA A 107 -9.80 3.26 0.97
CA ALA A 107 -10.68 4.23 0.31
C ALA A 107 -9.87 5.31 -0.42
N ARG A 108 -8.82 5.85 0.21
CA ARG A 108 -7.93 6.84 -0.42
C ARG A 108 -7.24 6.29 -1.66
N LYS A 109 -6.71 5.05 -1.62
CA LYS A 109 -6.11 4.40 -2.79
C LYS A 109 -7.12 4.26 -3.94
N ILE A 110 -8.34 3.83 -3.63
CA ILE A 110 -9.43 3.71 -4.61
C ILE A 110 -9.75 5.08 -5.21
N GLN A 111 -9.92 6.11 -4.38
CA GLN A 111 -10.22 7.47 -4.84
C GLN A 111 -9.12 8.02 -5.77
N ILE A 112 -7.85 7.83 -5.43
CA ILE A 112 -6.71 8.24 -6.29
C ILE A 112 -6.76 7.50 -7.63
N ALA A 113 -6.96 6.18 -7.60
CA ALA A 113 -7.03 5.37 -8.82
C ALA A 113 -8.19 5.82 -9.72
N VAL A 114 -9.36 6.08 -9.15
CA VAL A 114 -10.54 6.57 -9.88
C VAL A 114 -10.28 7.95 -10.48
N ARG A 115 -9.67 8.89 -9.74
CA ARG A 115 -9.31 10.21 -10.27
C ARG A 115 -8.34 10.11 -11.45
N LYS A 116 -7.25 9.33 -11.31
CA LYS A 116 -6.29 9.06 -12.40
C LYS A 116 -6.99 8.44 -13.62
N TRP A 117 -7.94 7.53 -13.41
CA TRP A 117 -8.74 6.93 -14.49
C TRP A 117 -9.64 7.95 -15.19
N LEU A 118 -10.34 8.80 -14.44
CA LEU A 118 -11.17 9.89 -14.98
C LEU A 118 -10.34 10.90 -15.77
N GLU A 119 -9.15 11.27 -15.28
CA GLU A 119 -8.20 12.13 -16.00
C GLU A 119 -7.78 11.51 -17.34
N ARG A 120 -7.41 10.23 -17.36
CA ARG A 120 -7.09 9.52 -18.62
C ARG A 120 -8.26 9.51 -19.58
N ILE A 121 -9.49 9.36 -19.10
CA ILE A 121 -10.69 9.45 -19.94
C ILE A 121 -10.85 10.86 -20.50
N LYS A 122 -10.70 11.88 -19.67
CA LYS A 122 -10.78 13.29 -20.08
C LYS A 122 -9.71 13.61 -21.12
N GLU A 123 -8.46 13.19 -20.91
CA GLU A 123 -7.38 13.33 -21.89
C GLU A 123 -7.71 12.62 -23.20
N LYS A 124 -8.22 11.38 -23.16
CA LYS A 124 -8.62 10.66 -24.37
C LYS A 124 -9.71 11.40 -25.14
N ARG A 125 -10.64 12.07 -24.45
CA ARG A 125 -11.69 12.90 -25.06
C ARG A 125 -11.15 14.23 -25.60
N GLN A 126 -10.15 14.82 -24.95
CA GLN A 126 -9.55 16.10 -25.34
C GLN A 126 -8.49 15.98 -26.43
N ARG A 127 -7.81 14.82 -26.55
CA ARG A 127 -6.88 14.57 -27.64
C ARG A 127 -7.66 14.71 -28.95
N PRO A 128 -7.25 15.61 -29.87
CA PRO A 128 -7.90 15.70 -31.17
C PRO A 128 -7.83 14.31 -31.80
N ALA A 129 -8.98 13.77 -32.19
CA ALA A 129 -9.03 12.43 -32.77
C ALA A 129 -7.94 12.34 -33.85
N LEU A 130 -7.13 11.28 -33.83
CA LEU A 130 -6.09 11.10 -34.85
C LEU A 130 -6.69 11.08 -36.27
N TYR A 131 -7.99 10.75 -36.36
CA TYR A 131 -8.82 10.79 -37.56
C TYR A 131 -9.76 12.00 -37.64
N SER A 132 -9.56 13.03 -36.82
CA SER A 132 -10.28 14.30 -36.95
C SER A 132 -10.05 14.84 -38.35
N ARG A 133 -11.16 15.19 -39.02
CA ARG A 133 -11.20 15.73 -40.37
C ARG A 133 -10.16 16.86 -40.47
N PRO A 134 -9.26 16.84 -41.46
CA PRO A 134 -8.34 17.95 -41.67
C PRO A 134 -9.13 19.26 -41.73
N LYS A 135 -8.73 20.26 -40.94
CA LYS A 135 -9.35 21.60 -40.98
C LYS A 135 -9.29 22.09 -42.44
N GLY A 136 -10.44 22.43 -43.03
CA GLY A 136 -10.54 22.91 -44.42
C GLY A 136 -10.83 21.86 -45.51
N LEU A 137 -11.08 20.59 -45.16
CA LEU A 137 -11.56 19.58 -46.13
C LEU A 137 -13.09 19.63 -46.25
N ASP A 138 -13.65 20.67 -46.87
CA ASP A 138 -15.10 20.76 -47.15
C ASP A 138 -15.56 19.73 -48.20
N SER A 139 -16.88 19.51 -48.30
CA SER A 139 -17.48 18.58 -49.27
C SER A 139 -17.02 18.88 -50.70
N LEU A 140 -17.01 20.16 -51.07
CA LEU A 140 -16.60 20.65 -52.38
C LEU A 140 -15.11 20.37 -52.65
N LYS A 141 -14.24 20.62 -51.66
CA LYS A 141 -12.79 20.38 -51.80
C LYS A 141 -12.45 18.89 -51.84
N LYS A 142 -13.24 18.06 -51.16
CA LYS A 142 -13.15 16.59 -51.25
C LYS A 142 -13.46 16.11 -52.66
N GLU A 143 -14.52 16.64 -53.27
CA GLU A 143 -14.92 16.31 -54.64
C GLU A 143 -13.83 16.72 -55.65
N GLN A 144 -13.28 17.93 -55.53
CA GLN A 144 -12.13 18.38 -56.34
C GLN A 144 -10.90 17.46 -56.22
N LEU A 145 -10.60 16.98 -55.01
CA LEU A 145 -9.49 16.04 -54.77
C LEU A 145 -9.75 14.68 -55.41
N ILE A 146 -10.98 14.17 -55.27
CA ILE A 146 -11.41 12.91 -55.92
C ILE A 146 -11.28 13.04 -57.43
N ASP A 147 -11.70 14.17 -58.01
CA ASP A 147 -11.58 14.40 -59.45
C ASP A 147 -10.14 14.50 -59.92
N LYS A 148 -9.25 15.12 -59.14
CA LYS A 148 -7.81 15.11 -59.41
C LYS A 148 -7.23 13.69 -59.38
N ILE A 149 -7.62 12.89 -58.38
CA ILE A 149 -7.19 11.49 -58.27
C ILE A 149 -7.71 10.68 -59.47
N ARG A 150 -8.98 10.81 -59.82
CA ARG A 150 -9.59 10.14 -60.98
C ARG A 150 -8.90 10.53 -62.29
N LYS A 151 -8.67 11.82 -62.53
CA LYS A 151 -7.92 12.30 -63.69
C LYS A 151 -6.51 11.71 -63.75
N HIS A 152 -5.83 11.63 -62.60
CA HIS A 152 -4.51 11.04 -62.51
C HIS A 152 -4.52 9.52 -62.77
N ILE A 153 -5.49 8.79 -62.20
CA ILE A 153 -5.68 7.35 -62.46
C ILE A 153 -5.96 7.12 -63.94
N ASN A 154 -6.86 7.89 -64.54
CA ASN A 154 -7.23 7.77 -65.95
C ASN A 154 -6.06 8.11 -66.89
N SER A 155 -5.11 8.95 -66.46
CA SER A 155 -3.91 9.27 -67.23
C SER A 155 -2.83 8.18 -67.22
N LEU A 156 -2.94 7.19 -66.33
CA LEU A 156 -1.97 6.10 -66.17
C LEU A 156 -2.56 4.79 -66.74
N PRO A 157 -2.01 4.22 -67.82
CA PRO A 157 -2.48 2.92 -68.30
C PRO A 157 -2.25 1.82 -67.25
N PRO A 158 -3.19 0.89 -67.06
CA PRO A 158 -3.02 -0.22 -66.14
C PRO A 158 -1.86 -1.11 -66.62
N HIS A 159 -0.76 -1.07 -65.89
CA HIS A 159 0.41 -1.88 -66.18
C HIS A 159 0.20 -3.30 -65.62
N PRO A 160 0.16 -4.36 -66.46
CA PRO A 160 0.04 -5.72 -65.97
C PRO A 160 1.28 -6.06 -65.13
N ARG A 161 1.09 -6.38 -63.85
CA ARG A 161 2.18 -6.74 -62.94
C ARG A 161 2.08 -8.18 -62.50
N HIS A 162 3.25 -8.79 -62.34
CA HIS A 162 3.38 -10.07 -61.66
C HIS A 162 3.10 -9.92 -60.15
N GLU A 163 2.61 -10.96 -59.51
CA GLU A 163 2.17 -10.96 -58.10
C GLU A 163 3.28 -10.50 -57.13
N SER A 164 4.50 -10.99 -57.33
CA SER A 164 5.68 -10.59 -56.55
C SER A 164 5.98 -9.09 -56.60
N GLN A 165 5.83 -8.46 -57.77
CA GLN A 165 6.02 -7.02 -57.94
C GLN A 165 4.88 -6.20 -57.32
N ALA A 166 3.65 -6.74 -57.33
CA ALA A 166 2.51 -6.14 -56.65
C ALA A 166 2.70 -6.14 -55.13
N GLN A 167 3.21 -7.23 -54.55
CA GLN A 167 3.53 -7.32 -53.12
C GLN A 167 4.60 -6.30 -52.70
N ILE A 168 5.70 -6.17 -53.46
CA ILE A 168 6.76 -5.19 -53.16
C ILE A 168 6.21 -3.76 -53.16
N LEU A 169 5.35 -3.42 -54.13
CA LEU A 169 4.74 -2.10 -54.19
C LEU A 169 3.71 -1.89 -53.07
N HIS A 170 2.95 -2.92 -52.71
CA HIS A 170 2.05 -2.87 -51.56
C HIS A 170 2.83 -2.55 -50.28
N ASP A 171 3.92 -3.27 -50.02
CA ASP A 171 4.76 -3.05 -48.85
C ASP A 171 5.38 -1.66 -48.85
N LYS A 172 5.85 -1.19 -50.01
CA LYS A 172 6.36 0.18 -50.17
C LYS A 172 5.27 1.22 -49.87
N ALA A 173 4.06 1.03 -50.39
CA ALA A 173 2.92 1.92 -50.13
C ALA A 173 2.51 1.92 -48.65
N GLN A 174 2.50 0.74 -48.00
CA GLN A 174 2.21 0.61 -46.58
C GLN A 174 3.26 1.34 -45.73
N ARG A 175 4.55 1.20 -46.06
CA ARG A 175 5.63 1.95 -45.37
C ARG A 175 5.44 3.46 -45.51
N MET A 176 5.22 3.96 -46.74
CA MET A 176 4.97 5.39 -46.97
C MET A 176 3.74 5.91 -46.21
N PHE A 177 2.68 5.09 -46.12
CA PHE A 177 1.50 5.43 -45.34
C PHE A 177 1.79 5.47 -43.84
N GLN A 178 2.53 4.51 -43.30
CA GLN A 178 2.94 4.48 -41.89
C GLN A 178 3.79 5.71 -41.54
N ASP A 179 4.77 6.05 -42.38
CA ASP A 179 5.63 7.23 -42.21
C ASP A 179 4.78 8.52 -42.19
N TYR A 180 3.81 8.62 -43.10
CA TYR A 180 2.88 9.74 -43.12
C TYR A 180 2.04 9.83 -41.84
N VAL A 181 1.48 8.71 -41.35
CA VAL A 181 0.67 8.69 -40.12
C VAL A 181 1.50 9.10 -38.90
N ILE A 182 2.74 8.62 -38.79
CA ILE A 182 3.66 9.00 -37.71
C ILE A 182 3.99 10.49 -37.77
N LYS A 183 4.37 10.98 -38.95
CA LYS A 183 4.67 12.40 -39.17
C LYS A 183 3.46 13.28 -38.86
N GLN A 184 2.27 12.87 -39.30
CA GLN A 184 1.04 13.60 -39.07
C GLN A 184 0.66 13.66 -37.59
N LYS A 185 0.90 12.59 -36.82
CA LYS A 185 0.73 12.59 -35.36
C LYS A 185 1.68 13.60 -34.70
N SER A 186 2.94 13.62 -35.10
CA SER A 186 3.94 14.58 -34.59
C SER A 186 3.55 16.03 -34.92
N MET A 187 3.20 16.31 -36.18
CA MET A 187 2.77 17.64 -36.63
C MET A 187 1.53 18.14 -35.89
N ARG A 188 0.53 17.26 -35.66
CA ARG A 188 -0.67 17.62 -34.89
C ARG A 188 -0.36 17.91 -33.43
N GLN A 189 0.56 17.17 -32.82
CA GLN A 189 1.02 17.45 -31.45
C GLN A 189 1.71 18.82 -31.38
N GLN A 190 2.58 19.13 -32.35
CA GLN A 190 3.22 20.44 -32.44
C GLN A 190 2.18 21.56 -32.62
N GLN A 191 1.20 21.38 -33.50
CA GLN A 191 0.10 22.33 -33.69
C GLN A 191 -0.70 22.55 -32.40
N TYR A 192 -1.05 21.47 -31.68
CA TYR A 192 -1.72 21.58 -30.39
C TYR A 192 -0.88 22.34 -29.36
N ASN A 193 0.43 22.04 -29.29
CA ASN A 193 1.34 22.75 -28.39
C ASN A 193 1.45 24.24 -28.76
N LEU A 194 1.47 24.57 -30.06
CA LEU A 194 1.46 25.95 -30.54
C LEU A 194 0.12 26.65 -30.23
N GLU A 195 -1.02 25.98 -30.42
CA GLU A 195 -2.34 26.51 -30.06
C GLU A 195 -2.42 26.76 -28.54
N LEU A 196 -1.91 25.84 -27.72
CA LEU A 196 -1.81 26.02 -26.27
C LEU A 196 -0.94 27.22 -25.92
N LEU A 197 0.24 27.34 -26.56
CA LEU A 197 1.15 28.46 -26.37
C LEU A 197 0.51 29.80 -26.79
N MET A 198 -0.21 29.82 -27.91
CA MET A 198 -0.96 30.98 -28.36
C MET A 198 -2.05 31.38 -27.37
N VAL A 199 -2.79 30.42 -26.83
CA VAL A 199 -3.80 30.69 -25.78
C VAL A 199 -3.13 31.22 -24.52
N THR A 200 -2.00 30.64 -24.10
CA THR A 200 -1.26 31.17 -22.94
C THR A 200 -0.73 32.58 -23.20
N ALA A 201 -0.15 32.84 -24.37
CA ALA A 201 0.35 34.16 -24.74
C ALA A 201 -0.78 35.19 -24.83
N LYS A 202 -1.96 34.78 -25.33
CA LYS A 202 -3.16 35.61 -25.37
C LYS A 202 -3.67 35.92 -23.97
N ASN A 203 -3.79 34.92 -23.10
CA ASN A 203 -4.20 35.11 -21.71
C ASN A 203 -3.19 36.01 -20.96
N ASP A 204 -1.89 35.88 -21.27
CA ASP A 204 -0.83 36.69 -20.69
C ASP A 204 -0.90 38.13 -21.18
N ALA A 205 -1.15 38.34 -22.47
CA ALA A 205 -1.39 39.66 -23.04
C ALA A 205 -2.64 40.29 -22.42
N GLU A 206 -3.76 39.56 -22.31
CA GLU A 206 -4.99 40.02 -21.67
C GLU A 206 -4.76 40.38 -20.20
N LEU A 207 -3.96 39.61 -19.48
CA LEU A 207 -3.58 39.91 -18.10
C LEU A 207 -2.83 41.24 -18.07
N LEU A 208 -1.78 41.41 -18.87
CA LEU A 208 -0.98 42.64 -18.93
C LEU A 208 -1.77 43.87 -19.40
N THR A 209 -2.67 43.73 -20.37
CA THR A 209 -3.54 44.83 -20.83
C THR A 209 -4.51 45.28 -19.76
N ASN A 210 -4.94 44.36 -18.88
CA ASN A 210 -5.86 44.63 -17.79
C ASN A 210 -5.13 44.90 -16.46
N ALA A 211 -3.84 45.23 -16.50
CA ALA A 211 -3.07 45.55 -15.30
C ALA A 211 -3.57 46.86 -14.65
N PRO A 212 -3.97 46.85 -13.37
CA PRO A 212 -4.35 48.07 -12.67
C PRO A 212 -3.14 49.02 -12.53
N LYS A 213 -3.42 50.32 -12.46
CA LYS A 213 -2.38 51.32 -12.14
C LYS A 213 -1.88 51.10 -10.71
N PHE A 214 -0.63 51.45 -10.43
CA PHE A 214 -0.01 51.23 -9.11
C PHE A 214 -0.79 51.84 -7.94
N SER A 215 -1.61 52.86 -8.19
CA SER A 215 -2.46 53.53 -7.20
C SER A 215 -3.69 52.72 -6.78
N ASP A 216 -4.16 51.80 -7.62
CA ASP A 216 -5.45 51.09 -7.46
C ASP A 216 -5.27 49.60 -7.11
N ILE A 217 -4.06 49.17 -6.72
CA ILE A 217 -3.72 47.76 -6.49
C ILE A 217 -4.41 47.22 -5.22
N ASN A 218 -5.21 46.17 -5.37
CA ASN A 218 -5.76 45.38 -4.26
C ASN A 218 -4.96 44.09 -4.05
N GLU A 219 -5.06 43.47 -2.86
CA GLU A 219 -4.38 42.20 -2.52
C GLU A 219 -4.77 41.05 -3.48
N GLN A 220 -6.01 41.08 -3.97
CA GLN A 220 -6.52 40.12 -4.95
C GLN A 220 -5.83 40.24 -6.33
N ASP A 221 -5.40 41.45 -6.70
CA ASP A 221 -4.65 41.67 -7.94
C ASP A 221 -3.21 41.19 -7.79
N VAL A 222 -2.63 41.29 -6.59
CA VAL A 222 -1.31 40.71 -6.31
C VAL A 222 -1.34 39.19 -6.51
N ASP A 223 -2.37 38.53 -5.98
CA ASP A 223 -2.54 37.09 -6.18
C ASP A 223 -2.78 36.72 -7.65
N ARG A 224 -3.63 37.47 -8.36
CA ARG A 224 -3.96 37.21 -9.77
C ARG A 224 -2.77 37.36 -10.72
N PHE A 225 -1.90 38.35 -10.49
CA PHE A 225 -0.80 38.69 -11.39
C PHE A 225 0.54 38.04 -11.03
N PHE A 226 0.85 37.91 -9.73
CA PHE A 226 2.21 37.56 -9.29
C PHE A 226 2.35 36.13 -8.75
N THR A 227 1.27 35.49 -8.29
CA THR A 227 1.38 34.18 -7.62
C THR A 227 1.16 32.95 -8.53
N HIS A 228 0.50 33.11 -9.68
CA HIS A 228 -0.02 31.97 -10.45
C HIS A 228 1.03 31.22 -11.29
N LYS A 229 2.11 31.87 -11.74
CA LYS A 229 3.05 31.28 -12.73
C LYS A 229 4.31 30.66 -12.14
N SER A 230 4.83 31.24 -11.06
CA SER A 230 6.08 30.80 -10.45
C SER A 230 5.87 29.67 -9.44
N LYS A 231 4.72 29.61 -8.78
CA LYS A 231 4.45 28.67 -7.68
C LYS A 231 4.41 27.19 -8.09
N PRO A 232 3.77 26.80 -9.22
CA PRO A 232 3.81 25.40 -9.68
C PRO A 232 5.22 24.96 -10.09
N ILE A 233 5.96 25.85 -10.76
CA ILE A 233 7.35 25.61 -11.21
C ILE A 233 8.29 25.50 -10.01
N GLN A 234 8.14 26.38 -9.02
CA GLN A 234 8.89 26.34 -7.76
C GLN A 234 8.58 25.08 -6.95
N LEU A 235 7.31 24.65 -6.90
CA LEU A 235 6.91 23.42 -6.22
C LEU A 235 7.48 22.18 -6.91
N GLU A 236 7.43 22.11 -8.24
CA GLU A 236 8.02 21.03 -9.02
C GLU A 236 9.55 21.01 -8.86
N ALA A 237 10.22 22.16 -8.95
CA ALA A 237 11.66 22.27 -8.71
C ALA A 237 12.04 21.84 -7.29
N LYS A 238 11.25 22.24 -6.28
CA LYS A 238 11.44 21.82 -4.88
C LYS A 238 11.21 20.32 -4.69
N TYR A 239 10.23 19.75 -5.38
CA TYR A 239 9.95 18.32 -5.36
C TYR A 239 11.09 17.53 -5.99
N GLN A 240 11.55 17.93 -7.19
CA GLN A 240 12.68 17.32 -7.86
C GLN A 240 13.98 17.42 -7.06
N HIS A 241 14.24 18.56 -6.44
CA HIS A 241 15.40 18.74 -5.57
C HIS A 241 15.36 17.81 -4.35
N LYS A 242 14.20 17.71 -3.68
CA LYS A 242 14.01 16.75 -2.57
C LYS A 242 14.18 15.31 -3.01
N ARG A 243 13.64 14.94 -4.18
CA ARG A 243 13.79 13.60 -4.76
C ARG A 243 15.24 13.28 -5.10
N MET A 244 15.99 14.22 -5.69
CA MET A 244 17.43 14.05 -5.95
C MET A 244 18.21 13.85 -4.64
N HIS A 245 17.94 14.68 -3.63
CA HIS A 245 18.61 14.59 -2.34
C HIS A 245 18.24 13.30 -1.58
N TRP A 246 17.00 12.81 -1.72
CA TRP A 246 16.59 11.51 -1.21
C TRP A 246 17.33 10.36 -1.91
N LYS A 247 17.36 10.35 -3.26
CA LYS A 247 18.10 9.34 -4.04
C LYS A 247 19.60 9.31 -3.73
N SER A 248 20.19 10.46 -3.44
CA SER A 248 21.60 10.56 -3.03
C SER A 248 21.88 9.97 -1.64
N LYS A 249 20.85 9.83 -0.78
CA LYS A 249 20.95 9.29 0.58
C LYS A 249 20.37 7.88 0.72
N ALA A 250 19.58 7.44 -0.26
CA ALA A 250 18.96 6.12 -0.27
C ALA A 250 20.00 5.03 -0.57
N ASN A 251 19.86 3.89 0.09
CA ASN A 251 20.70 2.73 -0.19
C ASN A 251 20.32 2.10 -1.54
N TRP A 252 21.25 1.42 -2.21
CA TRP A 252 21.06 0.88 -3.56
C TRP A 252 19.84 -0.05 -3.71
N TYR A 253 19.37 -0.69 -2.63
CA TYR A 253 18.19 -1.56 -2.63
C TYR A 253 16.87 -0.80 -2.48
N GLU A 254 16.85 0.42 -1.94
CA GLU A 254 15.66 1.30 -1.89
C GLU A 254 15.39 1.97 -3.23
N LEU A 255 16.44 2.16 -4.05
CA LEU A 255 16.33 2.72 -5.40
C LEU A 255 15.60 1.78 -6.39
N LEU A 256 15.54 0.48 -6.08
CA LEU A 256 14.90 -0.56 -6.90
C LEU A 256 13.37 -0.59 -6.77
N GLU A 257 12.83 -0.12 -5.64
CA GLU A 257 11.37 -0.08 -5.41
C GLU A 257 10.74 1.17 -6.07
N ASP A 258 11.52 2.23 -6.26
CA ASP A 258 11.10 3.55 -6.73
C ASP A 258 10.78 3.60 -8.25
N GLU A 259 11.20 2.60 -9.04
CA GLU A 259 10.75 2.45 -10.44
C GLU A 259 9.30 1.95 -10.54
N SER A 260 8.75 1.39 -9.46
CA SER A 260 7.47 0.69 -9.54
C SER A 260 6.25 1.48 -9.06
N GLU A 261 6.36 2.55 -8.26
CA GLU A 261 5.16 3.31 -7.85
C GLU A 261 5.49 4.69 -7.24
N SER A 262 5.32 5.75 -8.05
CA SER A 262 5.18 7.13 -7.56
C SER A 262 3.90 7.23 -6.74
N ASP A 263 4.02 7.34 -5.41
CA ASP A 263 3.24 8.20 -4.50
C ASP A 263 3.81 7.96 -3.09
N GLU A 264 4.84 8.74 -2.68
CA GLU A 264 5.40 8.66 -1.32
C GLU A 264 4.30 8.86 -0.27
N GLU A 265 4.11 7.78 0.47
CA GLU A 265 3.17 7.59 1.54
C GLU A 265 3.58 8.44 2.75
N PHE A 266 2.80 9.47 3.10
CA PHE A 266 2.87 10.07 4.44
C PHE A 266 2.49 8.98 5.46
N ASP A 267 3.51 8.33 6.00
CA ASP A 267 3.40 7.21 6.91
C ASP A 267 3.02 7.68 8.32
N GLY A 268 1.73 7.97 8.52
CA GLY A 268 1.15 8.19 9.84
C GLY A 268 1.20 6.95 10.75
N THR A 269 1.71 5.81 10.26
CA THR A 269 1.90 4.59 11.04
C THR A 269 3.12 4.72 11.97
N ARG A 270 4.18 5.45 11.58
CA ARG A 270 5.31 5.76 12.47
C ARG A 270 4.89 6.48 13.75
N LEU A 271 3.92 7.40 13.66
CA LEU A 271 3.42 8.15 14.82
C LEU A 271 2.55 7.29 15.77
N ILE A 272 1.95 6.22 15.24
CA ILE A 272 1.16 5.26 16.03
C ILE A 272 2.08 4.20 16.63
N ASP A 273 3.10 3.75 15.89
CA ASP A 273 4.10 2.80 16.35
C ASP A 273 5.04 3.45 17.39
N GLU A 274 5.42 4.73 17.26
CA GLU A 274 6.10 5.51 18.32
C GLU A 274 5.23 5.65 19.57
N LYS A 275 3.92 5.90 19.41
CA LYS A 275 2.98 5.92 20.54
C LYS A 275 2.76 4.54 21.16
N LEU A 276 2.91 3.45 20.40
CA LEU A 276 2.85 2.08 20.89
C LEU A 276 4.16 1.67 21.59
N GLU A 277 5.31 2.22 21.20
CA GLU A 277 6.60 2.03 21.89
C GLU A 277 6.68 2.84 23.19
N GLN A 278 6.05 4.01 23.26
CA GLN A 278 5.96 4.83 24.48
C GLN A 278 4.96 4.27 25.51
N ILE A 279 3.97 3.49 25.07
CA ILE A 279 3.10 2.72 25.97
C ILE A 279 3.83 1.40 26.27
N ASN A 280 4.76 1.45 27.22
CA ASN A 280 5.27 0.26 27.90
C ASN A 280 4.10 -0.70 28.18
N PRO A 281 4.12 -1.95 27.69
CA PRO A 281 3.17 -2.94 28.13
C PRO A 281 3.56 -3.27 29.57
N LEU A 282 2.99 -2.55 30.54
CA LEU A 282 2.91 -3.02 31.91
C LEU A 282 2.17 -4.36 31.85
N ASP A 283 2.97 -5.42 31.89
CA ASP A 283 2.53 -6.79 32.01
C ASP A 283 1.63 -6.86 33.25
N PRO A 284 0.36 -7.31 33.16
CA PRO A 284 -0.53 -7.38 34.32
C PRO A 284 -0.09 -8.38 35.40
N PHE A 285 1.11 -8.95 35.29
CA PHE A 285 1.71 -9.87 36.25
C PHE A 285 3.08 -9.44 36.78
N HIS A 286 3.58 -8.25 36.41
CA HIS A 286 4.72 -7.64 37.09
C HIS A 286 4.22 -6.67 38.17
N ILE A 287 3.64 -7.25 39.23
CA ILE A 287 3.68 -6.61 40.54
C ILE A 287 4.99 -7.08 41.16
N ASN A 288 5.85 -6.12 41.51
CA ASN A 288 7.19 -6.28 42.07
C ASN A 288 7.28 -7.46 43.06
N ASN A 289 8.02 -8.50 42.66
CA ASN A 289 8.66 -9.41 43.59
C ASN A 289 10.10 -8.88 43.79
N PRO A 290 10.58 -8.58 45.01
CA PRO A 290 11.88 -7.94 45.21
C PRO A 290 13.09 -8.83 44.92
N TYR A 291 12.88 -10.06 44.43
CA TYR A 291 13.96 -10.98 44.09
C TYR A 291 13.64 -11.63 42.75
N GLU A 292 14.24 -11.12 41.67
CA GLU A 292 14.77 -11.95 40.57
C GLU A 292 15.45 -11.06 39.52
N ASN A 293 16.76 -11.23 39.43
CA ASN A 293 17.64 -10.63 38.44
C ASN A 293 17.61 -11.42 37.13
N LYS A 294 17.64 -10.67 36.03
CA LYS A 294 18.20 -10.98 34.69
C LYS A 294 17.52 -12.05 33.82
N SER A 295 17.19 -11.60 32.59
CA SER A 295 17.36 -12.28 31.29
C SER A 295 16.08 -12.50 30.46
N GLY A 296 16.10 -11.98 29.22
CA GLY A 296 15.38 -12.58 28.09
C GLY A 296 14.09 -11.89 27.64
N LYS A 297 14.23 -10.85 26.79
CA LYS A 297 13.13 -10.32 25.97
C LYS A 297 12.72 -11.36 24.91
N GLY A 298 11.43 -11.70 24.86
CA GLY A 298 10.84 -12.57 23.83
C GLY A 298 9.39 -12.16 23.54
N ILE A 299 9.17 -11.60 22.36
CA ILE A 299 7.89 -11.06 21.87
C ILE A 299 6.91 -12.21 21.59
N LEU A 300 5.79 -12.28 22.32
CA LEU A 300 4.68 -13.21 22.03
C LEU A 300 3.43 -12.42 21.62
N LYS A 301 3.05 -12.55 20.34
CA LYS A 301 1.75 -12.15 19.80
C LYS A 301 0.66 -12.98 20.48
N ARG A 302 -0.21 -12.34 21.28
CA ARG A 302 -1.32 -13.00 21.98
C ARG A 302 -2.57 -13.06 21.08
N GLU A 303 -2.80 -14.23 20.50
CA GLU A 303 -4.14 -14.66 20.10
C GLU A 303 -4.97 -15.03 21.34
N LYS A 304 -6.27 -14.70 21.31
CA LYS A 304 -7.20 -14.85 22.43
C LYS A 304 -7.43 -16.34 22.76
N LEU A 305 -6.85 -16.80 23.87
CA LEU A 305 -7.16 -18.10 24.49
C LEU A 305 -8.56 -18.07 25.12
N LYS A 306 -9.58 -18.48 24.36
CA LYS A 306 -10.80 -19.07 24.96
C LYS A 306 -10.50 -20.54 25.20
N LEU A 307 -10.06 -20.88 26.41
CA LEU A 307 -9.90 -22.28 26.84
C LEU A 307 -11.29 -22.90 27.03
N LYS A 308 -11.86 -23.45 25.95
CA LYS A 308 -12.88 -24.49 26.07
C LYS A 308 -12.16 -25.80 26.42
N THR A 309 -12.69 -26.53 27.39
CA THR A 309 -12.26 -27.87 27.84
C THR A 309 -12.06 -28.87 26.68
N ASN A 310 -12.67 -28.62 25.52
CA ASN A 310 -12.52 -29.41 24.30
C ASN A 310 -11.13 -29.33 23.65
N ASN A 311 -10.32 -28.29 23.91
CA ASN A 311 -8.95 -28.19 23.35
C ASN A 311 -7.93 -29.08 24.07
N ILE A 312 -8.23 -29.54 25.28
CA ILE A 312 -7.32 -30.36 26.08
C ILE A 312 -7.14 -31.74 25.42
N LYS A 313 -8.24 -32.33 24.94
CA LYS A 313 -8.23 -33.66 24.28
C LYS A 313 -7.42 -33.66 22.98
N HIS A 314 -7.45 -32.56 22.22
CA HIS A 314 -6.71 -32.47 20.95
C HIS A 314 -5.18 -32.33 21.16
N LEU A 315 -4.75 -31.65 22.23
CA LEU A 315 -3.33 -31.50 22.56
C LEU A 315 -2.74 -32.78 23.16
N THR A 316 -3.50 -33.48 24.00
CA THR A 316 -3.06 -34.76 24.56
C THR A 316 -3.05 -35.89 23.53
N ASN A 317 -3.95 -35.88 22.55
CA ASN A 317 -3.95 -36.86 21.45
C ASN A 317 -2.74 -36.73 20.53
N ASN A 318 -2.23 -35.51 20.31
CA ASN A 318 -1.04 -35.29 19.48
C ASN A 318 0.27 -35.57 20.21
N PHE A 319 0.27 -35.58 21.55
CA PHE A 319 1.47 -35.74 22.37
C PHE A 319 1.15 -36.57 23.63
N PRO A 320 1.13 -37.91 23.53
CA PRO A 320 0.68 -38.80 24.60
C PRO A 320 1.56 -38.76 25.87
N TYR A 321 2.81 -38.31 25.78
CA TYR A 321 3.69 -38.13 26.95
C TYR A 321 3.26 -36.94 27.83
N LEU A 322 2.48 -35.99 27.30
CA LEU A 322 1.98 -34.83 28.05
C LEU A 322 0.85 -35.21 29.03
N GLN A 323 0.16 -36.34 28.80
CA GLN A 323 -0.87 -36.87 29.70
C GLN A 323 -0.27 -37.26 31.06
N LYS A 324 0.88 -37.94 31.07
CA LYS A 324 1.60 -38.32 32.29
C LYS A 324 2.00 -37.14 33.17
N ILE A 325 2.24 -35.97 32.57
CA ILE A 325 2.64 -34.73 33.28
C ILE A 325 1.42 -34.01 33.88
N LEU A 326 0.22 -34.22 33.34
CA LEU A 326 -1.03 -33.65 33.87
C LEU A 326 -1.56 -34.43 35.07
N ASP A 327 -1.30 -35.73 35.12
CA ASP A 327 -1.75 -36.64 36.18
C ASP A 327 -0.80 -36.67 37.40
N SER A 328 0.36 -35.99 37.31
CA SER A 328 1.35 -35.79 38.40
C SER A 328 1.25 -34.38 38.98
#